data_AF-A0A2G9LPK5-F1
#
_entry.id   AF-A0A2G9LPK5-F1
#
_cell.length_a   1.000
_cell.length_b   1.000
_cell.length_c   1.000
_cell.angle_alpha   90.00
_cell.angle_beta   90.00
_cell.angle_gamma   90.00
#
_symmetry.space_group_name_H-M   'P 1'
#
loop_
_entity.id
_entity.type
_entity.pdbx_description
1 polymer ?
#
loop_
_entity_poly.entity_id
_entity_poly.type
_entity_poly.pdbx_seq_one_letter_code
_entity_poly.pdbx_strand_id
1 'polypeptide(L)'
;MVGQGLPIRIMRSEHNRWGLWAVLFLCCVSAVSADNIIYLRSGLTKTVFGPGETMVAYGAVYQATQSAPGQPPSAPDAVSSGNVTINVSTTGGETQSLTTLNISSQGIFISYDADSAPNSPAIIAPSSAGSYLVITTYNDNGTRWQNQQSFIVESVQVDELRLVPDKASYYGGQPITATIQALRDSGTAVVGVANISINATMRNLQDTVLGAFSNCSQTQSALTDADGYCTVTVNAPATSGAYRLEANSFLASTFIKVVPFDVAVRLRDSTGANLKGLFTVGDAGKVEVAVTYNGTSPASGAYLFNGTIRNPDGRVLANISTTILNSSNAYIGSYQFTVDSDWSSGAYAADVDVYGTETVRRQGSFRVRTWSFTLAKASSNSGFLQDYRGFADANLSFQLTPVYRANGSMIVNLNVTRDVNITLKNKLGTTKAGAVPYWDATCGAAGC
;
A
#
# COMPACT_ATOMS: atom_id res chain seq x y z
N MET A 1 28.60 16.88 22.33
CA MET A 1 30.06 16.72 22.29
C MET A 1 30.52 16.87 20.86
N VAL A 2 31.30 17.94 20.65
CA VAL A 2 32.36 18.15 19.64
C VAL A 2 32.20 17.44 18.29
N GLY A 3 31.92 18.26 17.26
CA GLY A 3 32.03 17.86 15.86
C GLY A 3 33.47 17.60 15.44
N GLN A 4 33.65 16.58 14.61
CA GLN A 4 34.93 16.30 13.96
C GLN A 4 34.90 16.89 12.56
N GLY A 5 35.76 17.88 12.34
CA GLY A 5 36.04 18.47 11.04
C GLY A 5 36.83 17.51 10.17
N LEU A 6 36.47 17.48 8.88
CA LEU A 6 37.26 16.84 7.84
C LEU A 6 38.41 17.77 7.41
N PRO A 7 39.60 17.24 7.08
CA PRO A 7 40.76 18.06 6.78
C PRO A 7 40.68 18.65 5.37
N ILE A 8 40.87 19.96 5.27
CA ILE A 8 41.14 20.66 4.01
C ILE A 8 42.60 20.38 3.63
N ARG A 9 42.82 19.70 2.51
CA ARG A 9 44.14 19.46 1.94
C ARG A 9 44.46 20.57 0.93
N ILE A 10 45.28 21.53 1.35
CA ILE A 10 45.83 22.56 0.46
C ILE A 10 47.13 21.98 -0.14
N MET A 11 47.20 21.84 -1.47
CA MET A 11 48.46 21.52 -2.16
C MET A 11 49.14 22.80 -2.62
N ARG A 12 50.40 23.01 -2.22
CA ARG A 12 51.29 24.10 -2.66
C ARG A 12 52.42 23.56 -3.54
N SER A 13 52.83 24.38 -4.50
CA SER A 13 54.01 24.17 -5.36
C SER A 13 55.30 24.59 -4.65
N GLU A 14 56.37 23.80 -4.79
CA GLU A 14 57.71 24.07 -4.24
C GLU A 14 58.63 24.73 -5.27
N HIS A 15 59.33 25.81 -4.88
CA HIS A 15 60.60 26.21 -5.48
C HIS A 15 61.55 26.81 -4.44
N ASN A 16 62.74 26.21 -4.30
CA ASN A 16 63.95 26.71 -3.62
C ASN A 16 64.85 27.39 -4.69
N ARG A 17 65.22 28.68 -4.57
CA ARG A 17 66.42 29.28 -3.91
C ARG A 17 67.75 28.94 -4.65
N TRP A 18 68.68 29.84 -5.07
CA TRP A 18 69.18 31.16 -4.63
C TRP A 18 69.92 31.92 -5.77
N GLY A 19 70.09 33.24 -5.64
CA GLY A 19 71.13 34.03 -6.33
C GLY A 19 71.00 35.54 -6.09
N LEU A 20 71.92 36.12 -5.31
CA LEU A 20 71.90 37.48 -4.75
C LEU A 20 72.77 38.45 -5.57
N TRP A 21 72.24 39.59 -6.05
CA TRP A 21 72.98 40.85 -6.32
C TRP A 21 72.04 42.06 -6.23
N ALA A 22 72.60 43.22 -5.89
CA ALA A 22 71.94 44.31 -5.17
C ALA A 22 71.55 45.54 -6.02
N VAL A 23 70.51 46.25 -5.54
CA VAL A 23 70.13 47.68 -5.70
C VAL A 23 69.77 48.22 -7.10
N LEU A 24 68.47 48.29 -7.37
CA LEU A 24 67.81 49.50 -7.89
C LEU A 24 66.41 49.57 -7.26
N PHE A 25 66.16 50.55 -6.38
CA PHE A 25 64.88 50.74 -5.69
C PHE A 25 63.89 51.42 -6.66
N LEU A 26 63.45 50.66 -7.67
CA LEU A 26 62.22 50.95 -8.38
C LEU A 26 61.10 50.38 -7.51
N CYS A 27 60.17 51.22 -7.04
CA CYS A 27 58.90 50.76 -6.49
C CYS A 27 58.12 50.00 -7.57
N CYS A 28 58.52 48.76 -7.84
CA CYS A 28 57.63 47.75 -8.37
C CYS A 28 56.62 47.49 -7.27
N VAL A 29 55.51 48.22 -7.32
CA VAL A 29 54.24 47.70 -6.80
C VAL A 29 54.00 46.44 -7.63
N SER A 30 54.56 45.30 -7.20
CA SER A 30 54.16 44.02 -7.72
C SER A 30 52.69 43.93 -7.34
N ALA A 31 51.81 44.17 -8.33
CA ALA A 31 50.41 43.82 -8.22
C ALA A 31 50.41 42.35 -7.81
N VAL A 32 50.11 42.10 -6.53
CA VAL A 32 49.83 40.75 -6.07
C VAL A 32 48.57 40.40 -6.85
N SER A 33 48.71 39.54 -7.87
CA SER A 33 47.55 39.04 -8.59
C SER A 33 46.67 38.39 -7.54
N ALA A 34 45.47 38.90 -7.37
CA ALA A 34 44.54 38.32 -6.42
C ALA A 34 44.23 36.89 -6.89
N ASP A 35 44.48 35.91 -6.04
CA ASP A 35 44.24 34.51 -6.38
C ASP A 35 42.74 34.24 -6.25
N ASN A 36 42.12 33.79 -7.34
CA ASN A 36 40.73 33.36 -7.34
C ASN A 36 40.63 31.92 -6.81
N ILE A 37 39.82 31.74 -5.78
CA ILE A 37 39.48 30.45 -5.19
C ILE A 37 38.10 30.06 -5.70
N ILE A 38 38.02 28.93 -6.42
CA ILE A 38 36.76 28.39 -6.89
C ILE A 38 36.23 27.33 -5.92
N TYR A 39 34.95 27.46 -5.58
CA TYR A 39 34.15 26.46 -4.88
C TYR A 39 33.22 25.77 -5.88
N LEU A 40 33.60 24.56 -6.28
CA LEU A 40 32.78 23.70 -7.13
C LEU A 40 32.05 22.67 -6.27
N ARG A 41 30.71 22.73 -6.26
CA ARG A 41 29.86 21.72 -5.62
C ARG A 41 28.94 21.09 -6.67
N SER A 42 28.89 19.77 -6.72
CA SER A 42 27.97 19.03 -7.60
C SER A 42 27.43 17.77 -6.93
N GLY A 43 26.33 17.26 -7.45
CA GLY A 43 25.77 15.97 -7.06
C GLY A 43 24.78 15.41 -8.08
N LEU A 44 24.37 14.16 -7.86
CA LEU A 44 23.27 13.50 -8.53
C LEU A 44 22.02 13.46 -7.64
N THR A 45 20.83 13.37 -8.24
CA THR A 45 19.56 13.21 -7.49
C THR A 45 19.43 11.84 -6.80
N LYS A 46 20.06 10.80 -7.35
CA LYS A 46 20.16 9.47 -6.76
C LYS A 46 21.54 8.84 -7.03
N THR A 47 21.84 7.74 -6.34
CA THR A 47 23.14 7.04 -6.43
C THR A 47 23.08 5.68 -7.13
N VAL A 48 21.88 5.23 -7.53
CA VAL A 48 21.67 3.98 -8.26
C VAL A 48 20.78 4.27 -9.47
N PHE A 49 21.21 3.87 -10.66
CA PHE A 49 20.47 4.08 -11.92
C PHE A 49 20.26 2.76 -12.67
N GLY A 50 19.22 2.70 -13.49
CA GLY A 50 19.06 1.66 -14.51
C GLY A 50 19.93 1.95 -15.74
N PRO A 51 20.18 0.95 -16.60
CA PRO A 51 20.99 1.16 -17.80
C PRO A 51 20.25 2.06 -18.79
N GLY A 52 20.92 3.12 -19.27
CA GLY A 52 20.31 4.08 -20.19
C GLY A 52 19.31 5.05 -19.54
N GLU A 53 19.17 5.03 -18.21
CA GLU A 53 18.31 5.97 -17.49
C GLU A 53 18.86 7.40 -17.58
N THR A 54 17.98 8.42 -17.65
CA THR A 54 18.40 9.81 -17.59
C THR A 54 18.79 10.18 -16.16
N MET A 55 20.01 10.70 -16.00
CA MET A 55 20.56 11.16 -14.73
C MET A 55 20.39 12.67 -14.59
N VAL A 56 19.96 13.11 -13.41
CA VAL A 56 19.90 14.53 -13.06
C VAL A 56 21.14 14.89 -12.23
N ALA A 57 22.08 15.59 -12.85
CA ALA A 57 23.24 16.20 -12.20
C ALA A 57 22.97 17.69 -11.97
N TYR A 58 23.31 18.18 -10.78
CA TYR A 58 23.13 19.57 -10.41
C TYR A 58 24.30 20.06 -9.57
N GLY A 59 24.48 21.37 -9.49
CA GLY A 59 25.54 21.96 -8.68
C GLY A 59 25.63 23.47 -8.82
N ALA A 60 26.68 24.02 -8.22
CA ALA A 60 26.99 25.43 -8.29
C ALA A 60 28.50 25.71 -8.28
N VAL A 61 28.87 26.82 -8.88
CA VAL A 61 30.23 27.35 -8.95
C VAL A 61 30.24 28.75 -8.35
N TYR A 62 31.02 28.91 -7.28
CA TYR A 62 31.25 30.21 -6.65
C TYR A 62 32.75 30.53 -6.69
N GLN A 63 33.07 31.82 -6.75
CA GLN A 63 34.43 32.32 -6.71
C GLN A 63 34.61 33.25 -5.52
N ALA A 64 35.74 33.16 -4.83
CA ALA A 64 36.16 34.14 -3.85
C ALA A 64 37.56 34.63 -4.21
N THR A 65 37.87 35.86 -3.86
CA THR A 65 39.18 36.46 -4.12
C THR A 65 39.99 36.49 -2.83
N GLN A 66 41.22 35.98 -2.88
CA GLN A 66 42.18 36.14 -1.78
C GLN A 66 43.07 37.34 -2.07
N SER A 67 42.89 38.42 -1.29
CA SER A 67 43.60 39.69 -1.50
C SER A 67 45.08 39.64 -1.12
N ALA A 68 45.48 38.74 -0.22
CA ALA A 68 46.87 38.47 0.13
C ALA A 68 47.05 37.06 0.72
N PRO A 69 48.23 36.42 0.55
CA PRO A 69 48.53 35.14 1.18
C PRO A 69 48.33 35.18 2.70
N GLY A 70 47.48 34.29 3.23
CA GLY A 70 47.21 34.17 4.67
C GLY A 70 46.04 35.01 5.19
N GLN A 71 45.42 35.85 4.37
CA GLN A 71 44.13 36.49 4.69
C GLN A 71 42.97 35.55 4.35
N PRO A 72 41.83 35.63 5.07
CA PRO A 72 40.63 34.91 4.67
C PRO A 72 40.16 35.36 3.28
N PRO A 73 39.61 34.45 2.45
CA PRO A 73 39.02 34.82 1.17
C PRO A 73 37.85 35.79 1.35
N SER A 74 37.53 36.55 0.29
CA SER A 74 36.29 37.34 0.23
C SER A 74 35.05 36.45 0.41
N ALA A 75 33.89 37.08 0.62
CA ALA A 75 32.63 36.37 0.45
C ALA A 75 32.58 35.72 -0.95
N PRO A 76 32.17 34.46 -1.08
CA PRO A 76 32.04 33.83 -2.39
C PRO A 76 30.91 34.46 -3.19
N ASP A 77 31.21 34.88 -4.41
CA ASP A 77 30.26 35.37 -5.39
C ASP A 77 29.97 34.31 -6.45
N ALA A 78 28.76 34.32 -7.00
CA ALA A 78 28.38 33.39 -8.06
C ALA A 78 29.21 33.64 -9.33
N VAL A 79 29.70 32.57 -9.96
CA VAL A 79 30.25 32.67 -11.32
C VAL A 79 29.09 32.89 -12.27
N SER A 80 28.93 34.12 -12.77
CA SER A 80 27.70 34.54 -13.49
C SER A 80 27.60 34.03 -14.93
N SER A 81 28.66 33.41 -15.46
CA SER A 81 28.67 32.82 -16.80
C SER A 81 29.83 31.84 -16.93
N GLY A 82 29.62 30.76 -17.69
CA GLY A 82 30.65 29.77 -17.98
C GLY A 82 30.02 28.41 -18.26
N ASN A 83 30.85 27.39 -18.31
CA ASN A 83 30.39 26.02 -18.46
C ASN A 83 31.09 25.08 -17.47
N VAL A 84 30.40 24.00 -17.13
CA VAL A 84 30.99 22.85 -16.45
C VAL A 84 30.90 21.64 -17.36
N THR A 85 31.91 20.80 -17.31
CA THR A 85 31.93 19.52 -18.02
C THR A 85 31.67 18.40 -17.03
N ILE A 86 30.62 17.63 -17.27
CA ILE A 86 30.28 16.41 -16.53
C ILE A 86 30.81 15.21 -17.31
N ASN A 87 31.77 14.50 -16.73
CA ASN A 87 32.30 13.25 -17.27
C ASN A 87 31.74 12.07 -16.47
N VAL A 88 31.09 11.12 -17.14
CA VAL A 88 30.75 9.84 -16.55
C VAL A 88 31.82 8.84 -16.95
N SER A 89 32.49 8.23 -15.98
CA SER A 89 33.54 7.25 -16.23
C SER A 89 33.35 5.98 -15.42
N THR A 90 33.93 4.87 -15.87
CA THR A 90 34.12 3.70 -15.01
C THR A 90 35.06 4.05 -13.85
N THR A 91 35.06 3.23 -12.79
CA THR A 91 36.05 3.39 -11.69
C THR A 91 37.50 3.20 -12.16
N GLY A 92 37.71 2.55 -13.31
CA GLY A 92 39.01 2.42 -13.99
C GLY A 92 39.42 3.66 -14.81
N GLY A 93 38.57 4.70 -14.88
CA GLY A 93 38.87 5.96 -15.57
C GLY A 93 38.47 6.01 -17.05
N GLU A 94 37.84 4.97 -17.58
CA GLU A 94 37.32 4.96 -18.96
C GLU A 94 36.09 5.86 -19.07
N THR A 95 36.14 6.85 -19.95
CA THR A 95 35.05 7.80 -20.18
C THR A 95 33.90 7.12 -20.94
N GLN A 96 32.70 7.16 -20.36
CA GLN A 96 31.46 6.64 -20.92
C GLN A 96 30.64 7.75 -21.60
N SER A 97 30.59 8.94 -20.99
CA SER A 97 29.91 10.10 -21.57
C SER A 97 30.52 11.41 -21.08
N LEU A 98 30.39 12.45 -21.90
CA LEU A 98 30.91 13.79 -21.63
C LEU A 98 29.85 14.82 -22.02
N THR A 99 29.34 15.56 -21.05
CA THR A 99 28.27 16.54 -21.25
C THR A 99 28.69 17.90 -20.71
N THR A 100 28.42 18.97 -21.45
CA THR A 100 28.71 20.35 -21.00
C THR A 100 27.42 21.03 -20.57
N LEU A 101 27.40 21.61 -19.38
CA LEU A 101 26.28 22.36 -18.83
C LEU A 101 26.65 23.84 -18.68
N ASN A 102 25.71 24.72 -19.02
CA ASN A 102 25.91 26.15 -18.83
C ASN A 102 25.64 26.54 -17.37
N ILE A 103 26.45 27.47 -16.87
CA ILE A 103 26.27 28.07 -15.55
C ILE A 103 25.34 29.28 -15.69
N SER A 104 24.31 29.36 -14.83
CA SER A 104 23.39 30.50 -14.77
C SER A 104 24.03 31.74 -14.14
N SER A 105 23.35 32.88 -14.20
CA SER A 105 23.80 34.11 -13.53
C SER A 105 23.95 33.97 -12.01
N GLN A 106 23.33 32.95 -11.40
CA GLN A 106 23.43 32.62 -9.99
C GLN A 106 24.50 31.57 -9.68
N GLY A 107 25.33 31.19 -10.67
CA GLY A 107 26.39 30.19 -10.48
C GLY A 107 25.87 28.75 -10.50
N ILE A 108 24.61 28.51 -10.83
CA ILE A 108 23.96 27.19 -10.75
C ILE A 108 24.01 26.51 -12.12
N PHE A 109 24.22 25.19 -12.13
CA PHE A 109 24.01 24.34 -13.30
C PHE A 109 23.16 23.14 -12.93
N ILE A 110 22.35 22.68 -13.89
CA ILE A 110 21.49 21.50 -13.77
C ILE A 110 21.37 20.85 -15.16
N SER A 111 21.49 19.53 -15.23
CA SER A 111 21.24 18.76 -16.45
C SER A 111 19.73 18.64 -16.71
N TYR A 112 19.35 17.96 -17.78
CA TYR A 112 17.94 17.73 -18.11
C TYR A 112 17.15 17.23 -16.89
N ASP A 113 16.10 17.97 -16.55
CA ASP A 113 15.05 17.60 -15.59
C ASP A 113 13.73 18.10 -16.17
N ALA A 114 12.73 17.23 -16.27
CA ALA A 114 11.48 17.50 -16.97
C ALA A 114 10.73 18.71 -16.38
N ASP A 115 10.81 18.89 -15.07
CA ASP A 115 10.06 19.94 -14.36
C ASP A 115 10.84 21.24 -14.22
N SER A 116 12.13 21.16 -13.87
CA SER A 116 12.93 22.34 -13.51
C SER A 116 13.91 22.82 -14.58
N ALA A 117 14.31 21.95 -15.52
CA ALA A 117 15.32 22.23 -16.53
C ALA A 117 15.11 21.46 -17.85
N PRO A 118 13.94 21.60 -18.52
CA PRO A 118 13.59 20.75 -19.66
C PRO A 118 14.45 20.99 -20.91
N ASN A 119 15.17 22.12 -20.97
CA ASN A 119 16.03 22.48 -22.09
C ASN A 119 17.52 22.21 -21.81
N SER A 120 17.88 21.73 -20.62
CA SER A 120 19.26 21.39 -20.30
C SER A 120 19.69 20.09 -20.98
N PRO A 121 20.98 19.90 -21.31
CA PRO A 121 21.47 18.65 -21.85
C PRO A 121 21.22 17.46 -20.90
N ALA A 122 20.75 16.34 -21.46
CA ALA A 122 20.58 15.11 -20.70
C ALA A 122 21.92 14.39 -20.50
N ILE A 123 22.05 13.72 -19.36
CA ILE A 123 23.16 12.82 -19.06
C ILE A 123 22.54 11.44 -18.92
N ILE A 124 23.07 10.47 -19.66
CA ILE A 124 22.50 9.12 -19.69
C ILE A 124 23.42 8.17 -18.90
N ALA A 125 22.83 7.39 -18.02
CA ALA A 125 23.52 6.35 -17.27
C ALA A 125 24.10 5.30 -18.25
N PRO A 126 25.33 4.80 -18.02
CA PRO A 126 25.95 3.77 -18.86
C PRO A 126 25.03 2.57 -19.08
N SER A 127 25.12 1.92 -20.25
CA SER A 127 24.26 0.78 -20.62
C SER A 127 24.65 -0.54 -19.94
N SER A 128 25.81 -0.58 -19.29
CA SER A 128 26.32 -1.77 -18.62
C SER A 128 26.19 -1.62 -17.10
N ALA A 129 25.76 -2.66 -16.42
CA ALA A 129 25.75 -2.67 -14.95
C ALA A 129 27.19 -2.56 -14.41
N GLY A 130 27.38 -1.80 -13.33
CA GLY A 130 28.70 -1.58 -12.75
C GLY A 130 28.75 -0.36 -11.82
N SER A 131 29.92 -0.13 -11.23
CA SER A 131 30.21 1.08 -10.46
C SER A 131 30.86 2.13 -11.35
N TYR A 132 30.40 3.38 -11.23
CA TYR A 132 30.82 4.50 -12.06
C TYR A 132 31.11 5.72 -11.19
N LEU A 133 31.75 6.70 -11.83
CA LEU A 133 32.08 7.99 -11.28
C LEU A 133 31.46 9.06 -12.16
N VAL A 134 30.85 10.06 -11.54
CA VAL A 134 30.55 11.34 -12.18
C VAL A 134 31.58 12.35 -11.72
N ILE A 135 32.28 12.95 -12.68
CA ILE A 135 33.36 13.91 -12.44
C ILE A 135 32.94 15.23 -13.07
N THR A 136 32.59 16.19 -12.23
CA THR A 136 32.30 17.56 -12.64
C THR A 136 33.60 18.34 -12.71
N THR A 137 33.86 18.98 -13.84
CA THR A 137 35.05 19.80 -14.07
C THR A 137 34.63 21.23 -14.43
N TYR A 138 35.18 22.21 -13.73
CA TYR A 138 35.11 23.62 -14.12
C TYR A 138 36.52 24.07 -14.51
N ASN A 139 36.64 24.74 -15.66
CA ASN A 139 37.90 25.30 -16.14
C ASN A 139 37.75 26.81 -16.27
N ASP A 140 38.67 27.55 -15.66
CA ASP A 140 38.78 29.00 -15.84
C ASP A 140 40.26 29.37 -15.98
N ASN A 141 40.57 30.15 -17.03
CA ASN A 141 41.92 30.62 -17.35
C ASN A 141 43.02 29.54 -17.29
N GLY A 142 42.71 28.33 -17.75
CA GLY A 142 43.65 27.20 -17.78
C GLY A 142 43.81 26.44 -16.46
N THR A 143 43.17 26.90 -15.37
CA THR A 143 43.11 26.18 -14.09
C THR A 143 41.88 25.28 -14.05
N ARG A 144 42.04 24.08 -13.49
CA ARG A 144 41.01 23.03 -13.45
C ARG A 144 40.58 22.74 -12.02
N TRP A 145 39.28 22.81 -11.76
CA TRP A 145 38.66 22.36 -10.50
C TRP A 145 37.76 21.17 -10.77
N GLN A 146 37.79 20.19 -9.86
CA GLN A 146 37.04 18.96 -10.04
C GLN A 146 36.30 18.55 -8.77
N ASN A 147 35.11 17.98 -8.96
CA ASN A 147 34.35 17.28 -7.95
C ASN A 147 33.97 15.90 -8.48
N GLN A 148 34.05 14.87 -7.65
CA GLN A 148 33.80 13.48 -8.04
C GLN A 148 32.81 12.84 -7.07
N GLN A 149 31.84 12.10 -7.62
CA GLN A 149 30.87 11.30 -6.87
C GLN A 149 30.75 9.91 -7.51
N SER A 150 30.63 8.86 -6.69
CA SER A 150 30.37 7.50 -7.17
C SER A 150 28.87 7.21 -7.28
N PHE A 151 28.49 6.41 -8.27
CA PHE A 151 27.15 5.85 -8.42
C PHE A 151 27.21 4.43 -9.01
N ILE A 152 26.10 3.71 -8.97
CA ILE A 152 26.00 2.34 -9.48
C ILE A 152 24.95 2.31 -10.60
N VAL A 153 25.24 1.61 -11.68
CA VAL A 153 24.22 1.18 -12.65
C VAL A 153 23.91 -0.29 -12.36
N GLU A 154 22.64 -0.60 -12.12
CA GLU A 154 22.19 -1.97 -11.96
C GLU A 154 21.36 -2.37 -13.18
N SER A 155 21.55 -3.59 -13.68
CA SER A 155 20.84 -4.08 -14.88
C SER A 155 19.32 -4.14 -14.68
N VAL A 156 18.86 -4.20 -13.44
CA VAL A 156 17.45 -4.24 -13.09
C VAL A 156 17.23 -3.49 -11.77
N GLN A 157 16.37 -2.47 -11.78
CA GLN A 157 15.96 -1.73 -10.57
C GLN A 157 14.53 -2.12 -10.18
N VAL A 158 14.31 -2.34 -8.89
CA VAL A 158 12.99 -2.50 -8.28
C VAL A 158 12.82 -1.39 -7.25
N ASP A 159 11.85 -0.52 -7.46
CA ASP A 159 11.54 0.56 -6.52
C ASP A 159 10.52 0.09 -5.48
N GLU A 160 9.58 -0.76 -5.89
CA GLU A 160 8.52 -1.29 -5.02
C GLU A 160 8.33 -2.80 -5.23
N LEU A 161 8.13 -3.51 -4.12
CA LEU A 161 7.62 -4.88 -4.12
C LEU A 161 6.23 -4.92 -3.48
N ARG A 162 5.32 -5.68 -4.08
CA ARG A 162 4.01 -5.99 -3.50
C ARG A 162 3.92 -7.48 -3.24
N LEU A 163 3.33 -7.87 -2.12
CA LEU A 163 3.12 -9.27 -1.73
C LEU A 163 1.68 -9.44 -1.26
N VAL A 164 0.89 -10.21 -2.00
CA VAL A 164 -0.55 -10.38 -1.78
C VAL A 164 -0.89 -11.86 -1.71
N PRO A 165 -1.34 -12.39 -0.55
CA PRO A 165 -1.81 -13.76 -0.44
C PRO A 165 -3.22 -13.87 -1.05
N ASP A 166 -3.59 -15.04 -1.56
CA ASP A 166 -4.91 -15.28 -2.15
C ASP A 166 -6.05 -15.21 -1.11
N LYS A 167 -5.73 -15.43 0.18
CA LYS A 167 -6.65 -15.38 1.31
C LYS A 167 -5.98 -14.77 2.54
N ALA A 168 -6.79 -14.27 3.46
CA ALA A 168 -6.32 -13.79 4.75
C ALA A 168 -6.18 -14.90 5.80
N SER A 169 -6.87 -16.04 5.61
CA SER A 169 -6.89 -17.15 6.56
C SER A 169 -6.77 -18.51 5.87
N TYR A 170 -6.02 -19.42 6.50
CA TYR A 170 -5.72 -20.75 6.00
C TYR A 170 -5.88 -21.78 7.11
N TYR A 171 -6.12 -23.03 6.74
CA TYR A 171 -6.04 -24.16 7.66
C TYR A 171 -4.60 -24.68 7.75
N GLY A 172 -4.25 -25.35 8.85
CA GLY A 172 -2.93 -25.96 8.98
C GLY A 172 -2.62 -26.94 7.85
N GLY A 173 -1.44 -26.83 7.26
CA GLY A 173 -0.99 -27.63 6.12
C GLY A 173 -1.62 -27.26 4.76
N GLN A 174 -2.58 -26.33 4.71
CA GLN A 174 -3.14 -25.84 3.46
C GLN A 174 -2.08 -25.04 2.67
N PRO A 175 -2.00 -25.16 1.34
CA PRO A 175 -1.16 -24.29 0.53
C PRO A 175 -1.65 -22.85 0.59
N ILE A 176 -0.71 -21.95 0.85
CA ILE A 176 -0.82 -20.49 0.75
C ILE A 176 -0.25 -20.11 -0.60
N THR A 177 -1.08 -19.54 -1.46
CA THR A 177 -0.64 -18.99 -2.74
C THR A 177 -0.53 -17.49 -2.60
N ALA A 178 0.63 -16.90 -2.89
CA ALA A 178 0.83 -15.46 -2.85
C ALA A 178 1.39 -14.95 -4.18
N THR A 179 0.89 -13.80 -4.61
CA THR A 179 1.40 -13.07 -5.77
C THR A 179 2.36 -12.00 -5.30
N ILE A 180 3.56 -12.02 -5.87
CA ILE A 180 4.57 -10.98 -5.71
C ILE A 180 4.62 -10.16 -6.98
N GLN A 181 4.68 -8.83 -6.87
CA GLN A 181 4.87 -7.93 -8.01
C GLN A 181 6.10 -7.04 -7.77
N ALA A 182 7.01 -7.01 -8.73
CA ALA A 182 8.11 -6.04 -8.79
C ALA A 182 7.74 -4.88 -9.70
N LEU A 183 7.90 -3.67 -9.17
CA LEU A 183 7.52 -2.42 -9.81
C LEU A 183 8.71 -1.47 -9.82
N ARG A 184 8.76 -0.64 -10.86
CA ARG A 184 9.70 0.46 -11.01
C ARG A 184 8.96 1.70 -11.48
N ASP A 185 9.34 2.84 -10.92
CA ASP A 185 8.89 4.14 -11.36
C ASP A 185 9.68 4.56 -12.60
N SER A 186 8.95 4.85 -13.68
CA SER A 186 9.51 5.28 -14.95
C SER A 186 8.86 6.61 -15.35
N GLY A 187 9.33 7.71 -14.73
CA GLY A 187 8.73 9.03 -14.89
C GLY A 187 7.36 9.10 -14.20
N THR A 188 6.28 9.28 -14.96
CA THR A 188 4.91 9.33 -14.44
C THR A 188 4.19 7.98 -14.44
N ALA A 189 4.83 6.91 -14.93
CA ALA A 189 4.24 5.58 -15.04
C ALA A 189 4.94 4.59 -14.12
N VAL A 190 4.16 3.70 -13.51
CA VAL A 190 4.67 2.55 -12.74
C VAL A 190 4.63 1.33 -13.66
N VAL A 191 5.77 0.70 -13.88
CA VAL A 191 5.92 -0.45 -14.80
C VAL A 191 6.35 -1.70 -14.04
N GLY A 192 5.86 -2.86 -14.50
CA GLY A 192 6.32 -4.16 -14.02
C GLY A 192 7.77 -4.42 -14.39
N VAL A 193 8.53 -5.02 -13.49
CA VAL A 193 9.94 -5.35 -13.73
C VAL A 193 10.11 -6.85 -13.89
N ALA A 194 10.37 -7.28 -15.12
CA ALA A 194 10.55 -8.67 -15.47
C ALA A 194 11.93 -9.23 -15.08
N ASN A 195 12.03 -10.55 -15.07
CA ASN A 195 13.29 -11.29 -14.95
C ASN A 195 14.03 -11.08 -13.62
N ILE A 196 13.30 -10.86 -12.52
CA ILE A 196 13.87 -10.68 -11.17
C ILE A 196 13.60 -11.90 -10.29
N SER A 197 14.62 -12.30 -9.53
CA SER A 197 14.47 -13.26 -8.44
C SER A 197 14.16 -12.55 -7.13
N ILE A 198 13.11 -13.00 -6.45
CA ILE A 198 12.65 -12.43 -5.17
C ILE A 198 12.68 -13.55 -4.13
N ASN A 199 13.35 -13.28 -3.01
CA ASN A 199 13.41 -14.19 -1.87
C ASN A 199 12.27 -13.90 -0.93
N ALA A 200 11.45 -14.91 -0.63
CA ALA A 200 10.34 -14.78 0.31
C ALA A 200 10.48 -15.75 1.48
N THR A 201 10.06 -15.30 2.67
CA THR A 201 10.10 -16.10 3.89
C THR A 201 8.81 -15.96 4.69
N MET A 202 8.49 -17.00 5.46
CA MET A 202 7.40 -17.00 6.43
C MET A 202 8.00 -16.93 7.82
N ARG A 203 7.46 -16.04 8.66
CA ARG A 203 7.86 -15.87 10.05
C ARG A 203 6.66 -16.00 10.98
N ASN A 204 6.92 -16.42 12.22
CA ASN A 204 5.98 -16.20 13.32
C ASN A 204 6.05 -14.74 13.80
N LEU A 205 5.22 -14.38 14.78
CA LEU A 205 5.21 -13.04 15.39
C LEU A 205 6.45 -12.74 16.26
N GLN A 206 7.28 -13.75 16.55
CA GLN A 206 8.56 -13.61 17.24
C GLN A 206 9.73 -13.53 16.24
N ASP A 207 9.44 -13.20 14.98
CA ASP A 207 10.39 -13.02 13.88
C ASP A 207 11.25 -14.25 13.53
N THR A 208 10.92 -15.43 14.07
CA THR A 208 11.58 -16.69 13.73
C THR A 208 11.16 -17.12 12.33
N VAL A 209 12.14 -17.36 11.45
CA VAL A 209 11.89 -17.89 10.10
C VAL A 209 11.44 -19.34 10.23
N LEU A 210 10.21 -19.61 9.77
CA LEU A 210 9.62 -20.95 9.78
C LEU A 210 9.91 -21.69 8.48
N GLY A 211 10.15 -20.94 7.41
CA GLY A 211 10.53 -21.48 6.11
C GLY A 211 10.87 -20.36 5.15
N ALA A 212 11.88 -20.59 4.33
CA ALA A 212 12.03 -19.85 3.08
C ALA A 212 11.13 -20.51 2.05
N PHE A 213 10.35 -19.70 1.35
CA PHE A 213 9.67 -20.08 0.12
C PHE A 213 10.19 -19.16 -0.98
N SER A 214 11.51 -19.10 -1.06
CA SER A 214 12.20 -18.65 -2.26
C SER A 214 12.22 -19.84 -3.23
N ASN A 215 12.13 -19.68 -4.53
CA ASN A 215 12.42 -18.48 -5.31
C ASN A 215 11.40 -18.48 -6.46
N CYS A 216 11.12 -17.33 -7.05
CA CYS A 216 10.99 -17.32 -8.49
C CYS A 216 12.32 -17.95 -8.99
N SER A 217 12.31 -19.26 -9.26
CA SER A 217 13.39 -20.10 -9.77
C SER A 217 12.81 -21.28 -10.57
N GLN A 218 13.63 -21.78 -11.50
CA GLN A 218 13.36 -22.39 -12.82
C GLN A 218 12.44 -23.62 -12.93
N THR A 219 11.61 -23.94 -11.95
CA THR A 219 10.77 -25.14 -12.03
C THR A 219 9.28 -24.92 -12.13
N GLN A 220 8.75 -23.67 -12.20
CA GLN A 220 7.53 -23.38 -13.02
C GLN A 220 7.10 -21.92 -13.27
N SER A 221 7.63 -20.90 -12.61
CA SER A 221 7.70 -19.51 -13.11
C SER A 221 8.69 -18.76 -12.25
N ALA A 222 9.85 -18.50 -12.84
CA ALA A 222 11.11 -18.48 -12.13
C ALA A 222 11.74 -17.11 -12.00
N LEU A 223 11.05 -16.13 -12.54
CA LEU A 223 11.35 -14.74 -12.39
C LEU A 223 10.00 -14.06 -12.45
N THR A 224 9.97 -12.79 -12.09
CA THR A 224 8.84 -11.96 -12.47
C THR A 224 8.61 -12.03 -13.98
N ASP A 225 7.36 -12.17 -14.39
CA ASP A 225 6.95 -12.16 -15.80
C ASP A 225 7.13 -10.76 -16.43
N ALA A 226 6.72 -10.60 -17.69
CA ALA A 226 6.82 -9.33 -18.41
C ALA A 226 6.13 -8.15 -17.68
N ASP A 227 5.12 -8.43 -16.86
CA ASP A 227 4.34 -7.45 -16.09
C ASP A 227 4.81 -7.35 -14.63
N GLY A 228 5.94 -7.98 -14.31
CA GLY A 228 6.56 -7.92 -12.99
C GLY A 228 5.98 -8.90 -11.98
N TYR A 229 5.13 -9.85 -12.37
CA TYR A 229 4.45 -10.76 -11.43
C TYR A 229 5.15 -12.11 -11.28
N CYS A 230 5.11 -12.67 -10.07
CA CYS A 230 5.52 -14.03 -9.78
C CYS A 230 4.57 -14.62 -8.72
N THR A 231 4.23 -15.90 -8.83
CA THR A 231 3.39 -16.59 -7.85
C THR A 231 4.24 -17.57 -7.06
N VAL A 232 4.11 -17.51 -5.73
CA VAL A 232 4.81 -18.40 -4.80
C VAL A 232 3.80 -19.18 -3.98
N THR A 233 4.16 -20.42 -3.63
CA THR A 233 3.31 -21.29 -2.82
C THR A 233 4.10 -21.84 -1.64
N VAL A 234 3.53 -21.75 -0.44
CA VAL A 234 4.09 -22.30 0.79
C VAL A 234 2.99 -22.96 1.60
N ASN A 235 3.29 -24.02 2.36
CA ASN A 235 2.28 -24.64 3.22
C ASN A 235 2.12 -23.84 4.52
N ALA A 236 0.86 -23.62 4.91
CA ALA A 236 0.50 -23.05 6.20
C ALA A 236 1.05 -23.92 7.34
N PRO A 237 1.64 -23.32 8.39
CA PRO A 237 2.08 -24.05 9.58
C PRO A 237 0.94 -24.86 10.21
N ALA A 238 1.26 -25.98 10.87
CA ALA A 238 0.26 -26.80 11.55
C ALA A 238 -0.34 -26.11 12.80
N THR A 239 0.42 -25.20 13.41
CA THR A 239 0.00 -24.44 14.59
C THR A 239 -0.90 -23.27 14.16
N SER A 240 -1.97 -23.02 14.91
CA SER A 240 -2.79 -21.83 14.71
C SER A 240 -2.00 -20.58 15.12
N GLY A 241 -2.30 -19.45 14.50
CA GLY A 241 -1.64 -18.19 14.82
C GLY A 241 -1.61 -17.21 13.68
N ALA A 242 -1.03 -16.04 13.93
CA ALA A 242 -0.71 -15.09 12.89
C ALA A 242 0.73 -15.31 12.42
N TYR A 243 0.92 -15.23 11.11
CA TYR A 243 2.21 -15.41 10.47
C TYR A 243 2.44 -14.25 9.50
N ARG A 244 3.69 -13.87 9.36
CA ARG A 244 4.11 -12.82 8.44
C ARG A 244 4.77 -13.46 7.22
N LEU A 245 4.28 -13.10 6.05
CA LEU A 245 4.96 -13.36 4.79
C LEU A 245 5.78 -12.12 4.45
N GLU A 246 7.02 -12.30 4.05
CA GLU A 246 8.00 -11.23 3.81
C GLU A 246 8.74 -11.51 2.51
N ALA A 247 9.01 -10.47 1.71
CA ALA A 247 9.84 -10.54 0.51
C ALA A 247 11.04 -9.56 0.57
N ASN A 248 12.21 -10.03 0.13
CA ASN A 248 13.48 -9.31 0.07
C ASN A 248 13.79 -8.44 1.29
N SER A 249 13.85 -9.03 2.48
CA SER A 249 14.23 -8.32 3.72
C SER A 249 13.29 -7.15 4.05
N PHE A 250 11.98 -7.39 4.07
CA PHE A 250 10.91 -6.43 4.38
C PHE A 250 10.60 -5.36 3.34
N LEU A 251 11.18 -5.43 2.13
CA LEU A 251 10.75 -4.56 1.03
C LEU A 251 9.25 -4.75 0.68
N ALA A 252 8.71 -5.95 0.93
CA ALA A 252 7.27 -6.17 1.04
C ALA A 252 6.96 -7.11 2.21
N SER A 253 5.83 -6.90 2.88
CA SER A 253 5.33 -7.85 3.87
C SER A 253 3.81 -7.81 3.99
N THR A 254 3.24 -8.92 4.45
CA THR A 254 1.81 -9.09 4.69
C THR A 254 1.59 -10.11 5.81
N PHE A 255 0.40 -10.12 6.39
CA PHE A 255 0.03 -11.03 7.46
C PHE A 255 -1.06 -11.99 6.99
N ILE A 256 -0.90 -13.25 7.39
CA ILE A 256 -1.91 -14.29 7.24
C ILE A 256 -2.24 -14.88 8.60
N LYS A 257 -3.38 -15.56 8.68
CA LYS A 257 -3.77 -16.30 9.87
C LYS A 257 -3.92 -17.78 9.55
N VAL A 258 -3.30 -18.65 10.34
CA VAL A 258 -3.67 -20.07 10.38
C VAL A 258 -4.74 -20.25 11.45
N VAL A 259 -5.87 -20.81 11.03
CA VAL A 259 -7.00 -21.11 11.91
C VAL A 259 -7.20 -22.63 12.01
N PRO A 260 -7.59 -23.15 13.18
CA PRO A 260 -7.83 -24.58 13.35
C PRO A 260 -9.08 -25.05 12.59
N PHE A 261 -10.09 -24.19 12.50
CA PHE A 261 -11.35 -24.35 11.77
C PHE A 261 -11.96 -22.97 11.53
N ASP A 262 -12.92 -22.87 10.61
CA ASP A 262 -13.68 -21.64 10.36
C ASP A 262 -15.11 -21.79 10.85
N VAL A 263 -15.68 -20.66 11.27
CA VAL A 263 -17.02 -20.58 11.85
C VAL A 263 -17.78 -19.49 11.11
N ALA A 264 -18.94 -19.84 10.56
CA ALA A 264 -19.91 -18.90 10.04
C ALA A 264 -21.09 -18.81 11.00
N VAL A 265 -21.44 -17.58 11.40
CA VAL A 265 -22.65 -17.28 12.18
C VAL A 265 -23.63 -16.55 11.26
N ARG A 266 -24.81 -17.13 11.08
CA ARG A 266 -25.85 -16.60 10.19
C ARG A 266 -27.14 -16.43 10.97
N LEU A 267 -27.87 -15.35 10.69
CA LEU A 267 -29.20 -15.13 11.23
C LEU A 267 -30.20 -15.61 10.19
N ARG A 268 -31.10 -16.50 10.61
CA ARG A 268 -32.14 -17.10 9.77
C ARG A 268 -33.52 -16.76 10.32
N ASP A 269 -34.54 -16.89 9.48
CA ASP A 269 -35.94 -16.87 9.92
C ASP A 269 -36.29 -18.06 10.84
N SER A 270 -37.52 -18.09 11.33
CA SER A 270 -38.03 -19.15 12.22
C SER A 270 -38.01 -20.54 11.58
N THR A 271 -38.07 -20.64 10.26
CA THR A 271 -37.98 -21.92 9.54
C THR A 271 -36.54 -22.40 9.45
N GLY A 272 -35.58 -21.48 9.36
CA GLY A 272 -34.17 -21.76 9.10
C GLY A 272 -33.82 -21.77 7.60
N ALA A 273 -34.79 -21.56 6.72
CA ALA A 273 -34.56 -21.61 5.27
C ALA A 273 -33.85 -20.36 4.77
N ASN A 274 -34.33 -19.17 5.15
CA ASN A 274 -33.83 -17.90 4.60
C ASN A 274 -32.96 -17.15 5.60
N LEU A 275 -31.95 -16.44 5.09
CA LEU A 275 -31.22 -15.45 5.87
C LEU A 275 -32.16 -14.30 6.25
N LYS A 276 -32.12 -13.88 7.51
CA LYS A 276 -32.95 -12.78 8.04
C LYS A 276 -32.08 -11.89 8.92
N GLY A 277 -31.82 -10.65 8.47
CA GLY A 277 -31.07 -9.64 9.21
C GLY A 277 -31.93 -8.58 9.89
N LEU A 278 -33.25 -8.63 9.71
CA LEU A 278 -34.21 -7.66 10.24
C LEU A 278 -35.35 -8.39 10.95
N PHE A 279 -35.61 -8.02 12.20
CA PHE A 279 -36.65 -8.61 13.04
C PHE A 279 -37.56 -7.53 13.63
N THR A 280 -38.78 -7.93 13.96
CA THR A 280 -39.78 -7.14 14.68
C THR A 280 -40.20 -7.85 15.96
N VAL A 281 -40.77 -7.12 16.92
CA VAL A 281 -41.30 -7.73 18.15
C VAL A 281 -42.36 -8.78 17.78
N GLY A 282 -42.20 -9.99 18.33
CA GLY A 282 -42.99 -11.19 18.00
C GLY A 282 -42.34 -12.09 16.95
N ASP A 283 -41.33 -11.63 16.21
CA ASP A 283 -40.62 -12.49 15.27
C ASP A 283 -39.79 -13.55 16.02
N ALA A 284 -39.85 -14.78 15.52
CA ALA A 284 -38.88 -15.82 15.85
C ALA A 284 -37.77 -15.89 14.80
N GLY A 285 -36.56 -16.19 15.25
CA GLY A 285 -35.37 -16.33 14.42
C GLY A 285 -34.47 -17.46 14.90
N LYS A 286 -33.47 -17.78 14.09
CA LYS A 286 -32.44 -18.76 14.44
C LYS A 286 -31.05 -18.16 14.25
N VAL A 287 -30.18 -18.36 15.24
CA VAL A 287 -28.73 -18.19 15.09
C VAL A 287 -28.19 -19.51 14.59
N GLU A 288 -27.88 -19.61 13.30
CA GLU A 288 -27.22 -20.77 12.68
C GLU A 288 -25.70 -20.63 12.83
N VAL A 289 -25.07 -21.69 13.30
CA VAL A 289 -23.62 -21.81 13.42
C VAL A 289 -23.18 -22.97 12.56
N ALA A 290 -22.31 -22.68 11.60
CA ALA A 290 -21.72 -23.67 10.71
C ALA A 290 -20.21 -23.69 10.89
N VAL A 291 -19.65 -24.87 11.13
CA VAL A 291 -18.21 -25.09 11.22
C VAL A 291 -17.71 -25.71 9.93
N THR A 292 -16.68 -25.10 9.34
CA THR A 292 -15.95 -25.68 8.21
C THR A 292 -14.52 -25.96 8.65
N TYR A 293 -13.97 -27.10 8.23
CA TYR A 293 -12.62 -27.51 8.59
C TYR A 293 -11.92 -28.13 7.39
N ASN A 294 -10.59 -28.05 7.35
CA ASN A 294 -9.80 -28.83 6.42
C ASN A 294 -9.77 -30.27 6.95
N GLY A 295 -10.16 -31.26 6.14
CA GLY A 295 -10.52 -32.62 6.55
C GLY A 295 -9.51 -33.42 7.40
N THR A 296 -8.36 -32.85 7.75
CA THR A 296 -7.35 -33.35 8.69
C THR A 296 -7.62 -33.01 10.16
N SER A 297 -8.53 -32.08 10.50
CA SER A 297 -8.93 -31.83 11.89
C SER A 297 -10.41 -31.46 12.05
N PRO A 298 -11.19 -32.16 12.89
CA PRO A 298 -10.77 -33.23 13.76
C PRO A 298 -11.15 -34.57 13.11
N ALA A 299 -10.19 -35.48 13.01
CA ALA A 299 -10.44 -36.84 12.53
C ALA A 299 -11.45 -37.64 13.40
N SER A 300 -12.00 -37.09 14.49
CA SER A 300 -13.04 -37.73 15.33
C SER A 300 -13.76 -36.81 16.35
N GLY A 301 -13.81 -35.48 16.16
CA GLY A 301 -14.25 -34.54 17.21
C GLY A 301 -15.64 -33.95 17.02
N ALA A 302 -16.38 -33.80 18.12
CA ALA A 302 -17.55 -32.93 18.22
C ALA A 302 -17.11 -31.50 18.59
N TYR A 303 -17.65 -30.48 17.93
CA TYR A 303 -17.54 -29.09 18.39
C TYR A 303 -18.72 -28.76 19.28
N LEU A 304 -18.55 -27.75 20.14
CA LEU A 304 -19.63 -27.19 20.94
C LEU A 304 -19.76 -25.72 20.55
N PHE A 305 -20.98 -25.19 20.43
CA PHE A 305 -21.16 -23.74 20.39
C PHE A 305 -22.09 -23.27 21.48
N ASN A 306 -21.80 -22.11 22.06
CA ASN A 306 -22.67 -21.36 22.95
C ASN A 306 -22.45 -19.85 22.69
N GLY A 307 -23.14 -19.00 23.44
CA GLY A 307 -22.99 -17.56 23.22
C GLY A 307 -24.07 -16.72 23.87
N THR A 308 -24.15 -15.46 23.43
CA THR A 308 -25.12 -14.47 23.94
C THR A 308 -25.62 -13.57 22.81
N ILE A 309 -26.89 -13.18 22.88
CA ILE A 309 -27.42 -12.08 22.07
C ILE A 309 -27.43 -10.82 22.92
N ARG A 310 -26.82 -9.74 22.41
CA ARG A 310 -26.63 -8.47 23.11
C ARG A 310 -27.24 -7.31 22.35
N ASN A 311 -27.72 -6.33 23.11
CA ASN A 311 -28.14 -5.03 22.59
C ASN A 311 -26.91 -4.12 22.30
N PRO A 312 -27.10 -2.93 21.69
CA PRO A 312 -26.00 -1.99 21.42
C PRO A 312 -25.19 -1.60 22.65
N ASP A 313 -25.83 -1.56 23.83
CA ASP A 313 -25.21 -1.18 25.11
C ASP A 313 -24.45 -2.34 25.77
N GLY A 314 -24.42 -3.52 25.13
CA GLY A 314 -23.74 -4.72 25.62
C GLY A 314 -24.53 -5.55 26.63
N ARG A 315 -25.79 -5.18 26.96
CA ARG A 315 -26.69 -5.97 27.80
C ARG A 315 -27.07 -7.26 27.09
N VAL A 316 -26.93 -8.39 27.78
CA VAL A 316 -27.35 -9.72 27.30
C VAL A 316 -28.87 -9.84 27.40
N LEU A 317 -29.52 -10.16 26.27
CA LEU A 317 -30.96 -10.40 26.18
C LEU A 317 -31.31 -11.89 26.05
N ALA A 318 -30.40 -12.70 25.49
CA ALA A 318 -30.59 -14.14 25.42
C ALA A 318 -29.26 -14.88 25.56
N ASN A 319 -29.29 -16.06 26.17
CA ASN A 319 -28.16 -16.99 26.22
C ASN A 319 -28.36 -18.10 25.20
N ILE A 320 -27.41 -18.25 24.28
CA ILE A 320 -27.38 -19.31 23.29
C ILE A 320 -26.93 -20.59 24.00
N SER A 321 -27.85 -21.53 24.17
CA SER A 321 -27.59 -22.80 24.87
C SER A 321 -26.56 -23.65 24.13
N THR A 322 -25.71 -24.34 24.89
CA THR A 322 -24.68 -25.21 24.33
C THR A 322 -25.26 -26.26 23.40
N THR A 323 -24.75 -26.32 22.17
CA THR A 323 -25.17 -27.29 21.15
C THR A 323 -23.95 -27.99 20.57
N ILE A 324 -24.06 -29.31 20.39
CA ILE A 324 -23.01 -30.15 19.79
C ILE A 324 -23.10 -30.06 18.26
N LEU A 325 -21.97 -29.82 17.58
CA LEU A 325 -21.81 -29.90 16.13
C LEU A 325 -20.91 -31.07 15.77
N ASN A 326 -21.42 -32.02 15.00
CA ASN A 326 -20.72 -33.24 14.63
C ASN A 326 -21.22 -33.77 13.26
N SER A 327 -20.76 -34.95 12.87
CA SER A 327 -21.19 -35.57 11.61
C SER A 327 -22.71 -35.76 11.52
N SER A 328 -23.42 -35.95 12.64
CA SER A 328 -24.88 -36.13 12.66
C SER A 328 -25.66 -34.87 12.28
N ASN A 329 -25.07 -33.68 12.40
CA ASN A 329 -25.70 -32.43 11.97
C ASN A 329 -24.93 -31.69 10.87
N ALA A 330 -24.07 -32.41 10.14
CA ALA A 330 -23.21 -31.85 9.11
C ALA A 330 -22.37 -30.66 9.59
N TYR A 331 -22.07 -30.61 10.90
CA TYR A 331 -21.40 -29.50 11.57
C TYR A 331 -22.15 -28.15 11.47
N ILE A 332 -23.47 -28.21 11.30
CA ILE A 332 -24.39 -27.07 11.29
C ILE A 332 -25.42 -27.26 12.41
N GLY A 333 -25.57 -26.26 13.26
CA GLY A 333 -26.56 -26.24 14.32
C GLY A 333 -27.22 -24.88 14.43
N SER A 334 -28.33 -24.80 15.16
CA SER A 334 -29.02 -23.53 15.33
C SER A 334 -29.63 -23.38 16.72
N TYR A 335 -29.63 -22.15 17.21
CA TYR A 335 -30.35 -21.74 18.42
C TYR A 335 -31.52 -20.85 18.03
N GLN A 336 -32.71 -21.20 18.49
CA GLN A 336 -33.92 -20.42 18.23
C GLN A 336 -34.11 -19.35 19.30
N PHE A 337 -34.47 -18.14 18.88
CA PHE A 337 -34.85 -17.04 19.77
C PHE A 337 -36.15 -16.39 19.28
N THR A 338 -36.79 -15.65 20.18
CA THR A 338 -37.96 -14.82 19.86
C THR A 338 -37.68 -13.40 20.33
N VAL A 339 -37.98 -12.42 19.49
CA VAL A 339 -37.86 -11.01 19.83
C VAL A 339 -39.07 -10.61 20.66
N ASP A 340 -38.89 -10.36 21.95
CA ASP A 340 -39.96 -9.97 22.88
C ASP A 340 -39.97 -8.45 23.15
N SER A 341 -40.74 -8.02 24.16
CA SER A 341 -40.89 -6.61 24.54
C SER A 341 -39.60 -5.95 25.07
N ASP A 342 -38.61 -6.71 25.50
CA ASP A 342 -37.34 -6.17 26.01
C ASP A 342 -36.41 -5.71 24.87
N TRP A 343 -36.76 -6.04 23.62
CA TRP A 343 -35.95 -5.76 22.44
C TRP A 343 -36.44 -4.45 21.79
N SER A 344 -35.79 -3.35 22.15
CA SER A 344 -36.05 -2.04 21.54
C SER A 344 -35.54 -1.95 20.09
N SER A 345 -35.93 -0.92 19.34
CA SER A 345 -35.38 -0.73 18.00
C SER A 345 -33.88 -0.42 18.08
N GLY A 346 -33.06 -1.20 17.37
CA GLY A 346 -31.61 -1.08 17.46
C GLY A 346 -30.85 -2.14 16.66
N ALA A 347 -29.52 -2.07 16.74
CA ALA A 347 -28.62 -3.09 16.21
C ALA A 347 -28.21 -4.07 17.30
N TYR A 348 -28.20 -5.35 16.98
CA TYR A 348 -27.96 -6.42 17.93
C TYR A 348 -26.86 -7.32 17.41
N ALA A 349 -26.17 -7.97 18.34
CA ALA A 349 -25.08 -8.88 18.06
C ALA A 349 -25.34 -10.23 18.73
N ALA A 350 -25.28 -11.31 17.96
CA ALA A 350 -25.17 -12.67 18.45
C ALA A 350 -23.68 -13.03 18.52
N ASP A 351 -23.09 -12.93 19.70
CA ASP A 351 -21.74 -13.39 19.98
C ASP A 351 -21.78 -14.89 20.22
N VAL A 352 -21.03 -15.65 19.43
CA VAL A 352 -20.97 -17.12 19.48
C VAL A 352 -19.52 -17.53 19.70
N ASP A 353 -19.31 -18.36 20.72
CA ASP A 353 -18.05 -19.05 20.98
C ASP A 353 -18.21 -20.52 20.56
N VAL A 354 -17.33 -20.98 19.66
CA VAL A 354 -17.27 -22.37 19.21
C VAL A 354 -16.01 -23.02 19.77
N TYR A 355 -16.18 -24.12 20.50
CA TYR A 355 -15.13 -24.88 21.16
C TYR A 355 -14.84 -26.15 20.36
N GLY A 356 -13.57 -26.34 20.02
CA GLY A 356 -13.01 -27.57 19.48
C GLY A 356 -11.66 -27.84 20.14
N THR A 357 -10.61 -28.01 19.35
CA THR A 357 -9.22 -27.97 19.84
C THR A 357 -8.83 -26.59 20.39
N GLU A 358 -9.50 -25.56 19.91
CA GLU A 358 -9.38 -24.16 20.37
C GLU A 358 -10.77 -23.53 20.41
N THR A 359 -10.85 -22.31 20.95
CA THR A 359 -12.08 -21.52 20.95
C THR A 359 -12.04 -20.47 19.84
N VAL A 360 -13.01 -20.52 18.92
CA VAL A 360 -13.20 -19.51 17.88
C VAL A 360 -14.44 -18.70 18.20
N ARG A 361 -14.25 -17.39 18.41
CA ARG A 361 -15.34 -16.43 18.59
C ARG A 361 -15.75 -15.81 17.26
N ARG A 362 -17.06 -15.71 17.04
CA ARG A 362 -17.68 -15.03 15.89
C ARG A 362 -18.89 -14.23 16.35
N GLN A 363 -19.25 -13.26 15.54
CA GLN A 363 -20.39 -12.41 15.78
C GLN A 363 -21.28 -12.37 14.53
N GLY A 364 -22.57 -12.63 14.70
CA GLY A 364 -23.60 -12.31 13.72
C GLY A 364 -24.31 -11.02 14.13
N SER A 365 -24.62 -10.12 13.19
CA SER A 365 -25.36 -8.90 13.49
C SER A 365 -26.74 -8.90 12.82
N PHE A 366 -27.70 -8.27 13.47
CA PHE A 366 -29.04 -8.04 12.94
C PHE A 366 -29.64 -6.77 13.54
N ARG A 367 -30.82 -6.37 13.06
CA ARG A 367 -31.54 -5.21 13.59
C ARG A 367 -32.94 -5.58 14.03
N VAL A 368 -33.37 -4.99 15.14
CA VAL A 368 -34.78 -4.99 15.56
C VAL A 368 -35.40 -3.64 15.21
N ARG A 369 -36.61 -3.70 14.68
CA ARG A 369 -37.42 -2.51 14.39
C ARG A 369 -38.85 -2.73 14.86
N THR A 370 -39.57 -1.63 15.03
CA THR A 370 -41.01 -1.65 15.29
C THR A 370 -41.85 -1.91 14.03
N TRP A 371 -41.19 -2.01 12.87
CA TRP A 371 -41.76 -2.29 11.57
C TRP A 371 -40.74 -3.09 10.73
N SER A 372 -41.22 -4.01 9.91
CA SER A 372 -40.42 -4.69 8.89
C SER A 372 -40.93 -4.30 7.51
N PHE A 373 -40.05 -4.45 6.53
CA PHE A 373 -40.38 -4.24 5.14
C PHE A 373 -39.68 -5.35 4.34
N THR A 374 -40.44 -6.02 3.47
CA THR A 374 -39.95 -7.13 2.67
C THR A 374 -39.94 -6.73 1.20
N LEU A 375 -38.78 -6.86 0.55
CA LEU A 375 -38.63 -6.78 -0.90
C LEU A 375 -38.75 -8.19 -1.47
N ALA A 376 -39.90 -8.53 -2.03
CA ALA A 376 -40.06 -9.73 -2.82
C ALA A 376 -39.69 -9.42 -4.28
N LYS A 377 -38.89 -10.30 -4.92
CA LYS A 377 -38.74 -10.25 -6.38
C LYS A 377 -40.05 -10.70 -7.00
N ALA A 378 -40.58 -9.95 -7.97
CA ALA A 378 -41.76 -10.36 -8.72
C ALA A 378 -41.51 -11.63 -9.55
N SER A 379 -40.26 -11.92 -9.91
CA SER A 379 -39.84 -13.13 -10.62
C SER A 379 -38.43 -13.56 -10.23
N SER A 380 -38.21 -14.88 -10.12
CA SER A 380 -36.89 -15.49 -9.92
C SER A 380 -35.93 -15.22 -11.08
N ASN A 381 -36.46 -14.95 -12.28
CA ASN A 381 -35.70 -14.64 -13.50
C ASN A 381 -35.43 -13.14 -13.69
N SER A 382 -35.73 -12.30 -12.70
CA SER A 382 -35.58 -10.83 -12.80
C SER A 382 -34.13 -10.34 -12.97
N GLY A 383 -33.14 -11.24 -12.91
CA GLY A 383 -31.72 -10.86 -12.94
C GLY A 383 -31.25 -10.10 -11.68
N PHE A 384 -32.15 -9.80 -10.75
CA PHE A 384 -31.85 -9.15 -9.49
C PHE A 384 -31.14 -10.14 -8.58
N LEU A 385 -29.91 -9.86 -8.16
CA LEU A 385 -29.26 -10.51 -7.03
C LEU A 385 -29.28 -9.49 -5.88
N GLN A 386 -29.60 -9.92 -4.65
CA GLN A 386 -29.66 -9.00 -3.50
C GLN A 386 -28.29 -8.38 -3.14
N ASP A 387 -27.23 -8.69 -3.89
CA ASP A 387 -25.91 -8.10 -3.76
C ASP A 387 -25.48 -7.34 -5.04
N TYR A 388 -25.18 -6.07 -4.82
CA TYR A 388 -24.40 -5.11 -5.62
C TYR A 388 -23.93 -5.55 -7.02
N ARG A 389 -24.76 -5.47 -8.07
CA ARG A 389 -24.30 -5.17 -9.44
C ARG A 389 -25.34 -4.33 -10.20
N GLY A 390 -24.88 -3.23 -10.80
CA GLY A 390 -25.71 -2.24 -11.50
C GLY A 390 -26.21 -2.69 -12.87
N PHE A 391 -27.27 -2.05 -13.33
CA PHE A 391 -27.93 -2.30 -14.62
C PHE A 391 -27.73 -1.10 -15.55
N ALA A 392 -27.51 -1.35 -16.84
CA ALA A 392 -27.69 -0.36 -17.90
C ALA A 392 -29.08 -0.58 -18.54
N ASP A 393 -29.82 0.50 -18.79
CA ASP A 393 -31.05 0.53 -19.60
C ASP A 393 -32.24 -0.34 -19.13
N ALA A 394 -32.37 -0.59 -17.82
CA ALA A 394 -33.47 -1.37 -17.25
C ALA A 394 -34.41 -0.53 -16.36
N ASN A 395 -35.73 -0.73 -16.51
CA ASN A 395 -36.72 -0.18 -15.59
C ASN A 395 -36.82 -1.06 -14.34
N LEU A 396 -36.61 -0.45 -13.17
CA LEU A 396 -36.73 -1.11 -11.88
C LEU A 396 -38.07 -0.72 -11.23
N SER A 397 -38.93 -1.70 -11.03
CA SER A 397 -40.20 -1.53 -10.29
C SER A 397 -40.10 -2.20 -8.93
N PHE A 398 -40.55 -1.51 -7.90
CA PHE A 398 -40.65 -2.03 -6.54
C PHE A 398 -42.11 -2.01 -6.12
N GLN A 399 -42.62 -3.14 -5.64
CA GLN A 399 -43.88 -3.18 -4.91
C GLN A 399 -43.56 -3.20 -3.42
N LEU A 400 -44.21 -2.30 -2.69
CA LEU A 400 -44.02 -2.14 -1.25
C LEU A 400 -45.35 -2.49 -0.58
N THR A 401 -45.40 -3.64 0.10
CA THR A 401 -46.60 -4.08 0.81
C THR A 401 -46.36 -3.97 2.31
N PRO A 402 -46.89 -2.95 3.00
CA PRO A 402 -46.87 -2.93 4.46
C PRO A 402 -47.72 -4.09 4.99
N VAL A 403 -47.29 -4.69 6.10
CA VAL A 403 -48.07 -5.71 6.82
C VAL A 403 -48.38 -5.16 8.20
N TYR A 404 -49.54 -5.53 8.75
CA TYR A 404 -49.91 -5.22 10.13
C TYR A 404 -48.79 -5.57 11.10
N ARG A 405 -48.59 -4.73 12.12
CA ARG A 405 -47.77 -5.13 13.27
C ARG A 405 -48.41 -6.36 13.92
N ALA A 406 -47.59 -7.22 14.53
CA ALA A 406 -48.09 -8.40 15.26
C ALA A 406 -49.11 -8.05 16.37
N ASN A 407 -49.10 -6.80 16.87
CA ASN A 407 -50.06 -6.27 17.84
C ASN A 407 -51.31 -5.62 17.20
N GLY A 408 -51.54 -5.81 15.90
CA GLY A 408 -52.69 -5.27 15.18
C GLY A 408 -52.65 -3.75 14.93
N SER A 409 -51.60 -3.04 15.37
CA SER A 409 -51.50 -1.60 15.13
C SER A 409 -51.07 -1.30 13.70
N MET A 410 -51.69 -0.25 13.14
CA MET A 410 -51.44 0.21 11.77
C MET A 410 -50.26 1.17 11.70
N ILE A 411 -49.56 1.19 10.57
CA ILE A 411 -48.67 2.32 10.22
C ILE A 411 -49.58 3.47 9.80
N VAL A 412 -49.89 4.34 10.75
CA VAL A 412 -50.61 5.58 10.46
C VAL A 412 -49.63 6.49 9.69
N ASN A 413 -50.07 7.09 8.57
CA ASN A 413 -49.34 8.11 7.80
C ASN A 413 -48.20 7.65 6.86
N LEU A 414 -48.35 6.54 6.12
CA LEU A 414 -47.44 6.20 5.00
C LEU A 414 -47.31 7.35 3.96
N ASN A 415 -48.41 8.07 3.70
CA ASN A 415 -48.44 9.21 2.78
C ASN A 415 -47.70 10.48 3.27
N VAL A 416 -47.31 10.54 4.55
CA VAL A 416 -46.70 11.76 5.13
C VAL A 416 -45.20 11.56 5.39
N THR A 417 -44.71 10.34 5.34
CA THR A 417 -43.31 10.02 5.58
C THR A 417 -42.48 10.13 4.31
N ARG A 418 -41.61 11.16 4.26
CA ARG A 418 -40.45 11.29 3.37
C ARG A 418 -39.35 10.24 3.65
N ASP A 419 -39.69 9.14 4.33
CA ASP A 419 -38.73 8.26 4.99
C ASP A 419 -38.24 7.11 4.09
N VAL A 420 -38.88 6.91 2.94
CA VAL A 420 -38.43 5.96 1.92
C VAL A 420 -37.85 6.76 0.76
N ASN A 421 -36.52 6.83 0.69
CA ASN A 421 -35.81 7.38 -0.46
C ASN A 421 -35.13 6.25 -1.23
N ILE A 422 -35.39 6.17 -2.53
CA ILE A 422 -34.70 5.24 -3.42
C ILE A 422 -33.61 6.03 -4.13
N THR A 423 -32.35 5.71 -3.87
CA THR A 423 -31.21 6.35 -4.55
C THR A 423 -30.45 5.34 -5.40
N LEU A 424 -30.34 5.61 -6.69
CA LEU A 424 -29.43 4.92 -7.60
C LEU A 424 -28.04 5.54 -7.46
N LYS A 425 -27.02 4.72 -7.23
CA LYS A 425 -25.62 5.16 -7.14
C LYS A 425 -24.75 4.46 -8.18
N ASN A 426 -23.73 5.14 -8.69
CA ASN A 426 -22.70 4.51 -9.54
C ASN A 426 -21.72 3.68 -8.70
N LYS A 427 -20.77 3.00 -9.36
CA LYS A 427 -19.72 2.20 -8.72
C LYS A 427 -18.81 2.97 -7.75
N LEU A 428 -18.78 4.30 -7.85
CA LEU A 428 -18.00 5.19 -6.97
C LEU A 428 -18.85 5.71 -5.78
N GLY A 429 -20.09 5.24 -5.62
CA GLY A 429 -21.01 5.68 -4.58
C GLY A 429 -21.70 7.02 -4.87
N THR A 430 -21.46 7.64 -6.03
CA THR A 430 -22.09 8.89 -6.45
C THR A 430 -23.55 8.64 -6.83
N THR A 431 -24.47 9.41 -6.26
CA THR A 431 -25.90 9.36 -6.61
C THR A 431 -26.12 9.78 -8.07
N LYS A 432 -26.74 8.93 -8.87
CA LYS A 432 -27.11 9.17 -10.27
C LYS A 432 -28.58 9.55 -10.45
N ALA A 433 -29.46 8.98 -9.62
CA ALA A 433 -30.87 9.31 -9.60
C ALA A 433 -31.44 9.08 -8.20
N GLY A 434 -32.48 9.84 -7.86
CA GLY A 434 -33.27 9.64 -6.65
C GLY A 434 -34.75 9.62 -7.02
N ALA A 435 -35.51 8.76 -6.37
CA ALA A 435 -36.96 8.77 -6.45
C ALA A 435 -37.53 8.81 -5.04
N VAL A 436 -38.44 9.75 -4.82
CA VAL A 436 -39.39 9.68 -3.72
C VAL A 436 -40.57 8.88 -4.25
N PRO A 437 -40.83 7.67 -3.74
CA PRO A 437 -41.96 6.87 -4.19
C PRO A 437 -43.24 7.65 -3.93
N TYR A 438 -44.09 7.76 -4.96
CA TYR A 438 -45.48 8.21 -4.80
C TYR A 438 -46.29 6.99 -4.37
N TRP A 439 -46.95 7.11 -3.22
CA TRP A 439 -47.78 6.05 -2.67
C TRP A 439 -49.22 6.28 -3.11
N ASP A 440 -49.73 5.43 -4.00
CA ASP A 440 -51.17 5.34 -4.24
C ASP A 440 -51.78 4.40 -3.20
N ALA A 441 -51.83 4.85 -1.94
CA ALA A 441 -52.43 4.11 -0.85
C ALA A 441 -53.93 4.43 -0.80
N THR A 442 -54.77 3.54 -1.35
CA THR A 442 -56.22 3.55 -1.10
C THR A 442 -56.51 2.84 0.21
N CYS A 443 -56.50 3.62 1.30
CA CYS A 443 -56.85 3.12 2.62
C CYS A 443 -58.37 2.95 2.75
N GLY A 444 -58.84 1.72 2.98
CA GLY A 444 -60.22 1.42 3.36
C GLY A 444 -60.44 1.49 4.87
N ALA A 445 -61.69 1.30 5.32
CA ALA A 445 -62.05 1.24 6.74
C ALA A 445 -61.39 0.07 7.51
N ALA A 446 -60.88 -0.92 6.78
CA ALA A 446 -60.17 -2.07 7.31
C ALA A 446 -58.64 -1.99 7.14
N GLY A 447 -58.08 -0.90 6.60
CA GLY A 447 -56.63 -0.70 6.47
C GLY A 447 -56.17 -0.01 5.18
N CYS A 448 -54.91 0.41 5.19
CA CYS A 448 -54.07 0.63 4.01
C CYS A 448 -53.20 -0.64 3.83
#